data_AF-A0A965D9F5-F1
#
_entry.id   AF-A0A965D9F5-F1
#
_cell.length_a   1.000
_cell.length_b   1.000
_cell.length_c   1.000
_cell.angle_alpha   90.00
_cell.angle_beta   90.00
_cell.angle_gamma   90.00
#
_symmetry.space_group_name_H-M   'P 1'
#
loop_
_entity.id
_entity.type
_entity.pdbx_description
1 polymer ?
#
loop_
_entity_poly.entity_id
_entity_poly.type
_entity_poly.pdbx_seq_one_letter_code
_entity_poly.pdbx_strand_id
1 'polypeptide(L)'
;MKRFISLVLTGAACLLAGCERPPVDVVQHGYRGTGMQQVYNPRTLEQQAERNVAPPAIPLPPAEGPKASQVYKNVQVLKDLSAAQLATFMVSMTNWVSPKEGCGYCHNLNNLADDSLYTKRVARRMIEMTRFINADWQTHVAQTGVTCYTCHRGQNIPSQVWFTKKDQPYGSNFLGDKSGQNTPDPDVNWSSLPYDPFTPFLLNDQPIRVGATTALPTGNRQSIKQAEWTYGLMTHMSQSLGVNCTYCHNTRSFQEWKGNPTQRVTAWHGIRMVRSVNVDHMNPLTDEFPAHRKGELGDVAKVNCGTCHQGAYKPLYGAPMLKDYPVLKGTPSGDAKVASK
;
A
#
# COMPACT_ATOMS: atom_id res chain seq x y z
N MET A 1 43.31 32.39 -8.04
CA MET A 1 43.41 30.92 -8.27
C MET A 1 42.85 30.07 -7.14
N LYS A 2 43.36 30.11 -5.90
CA LYS A 2 42.90 29.21 -4.81
C LYS A 2 41.40 29.24 -4.50
N ARG A 3 40.77 30.44 -4.51
CA ARG A 3 39.31 30.60 -4.32
C ARG A 3 38.48 30.06 -5.49
N PHE A 4 38.98 30.19 -6.73
CA PHE A 4 38.32 29.68 -7.93
C PHE A 4 38.38 28.14 -7.99
N ILE A 5 39.53 27.56 -7.64
CA ILE A 5 39.70 26.11 -7.54
C ILE A 5 38.80 25.52 -6.46
N SER A 6 38.66 26.18 -5.31
CA SER A 6 37.75 25.73 -4.24
C SER A 6 36.28 25.78 -4.69
N LEU A 7 35.87 26.82 -5.42
CA LEU A 7 34.51 26.94 -5.95
C LEU A 7 34.19 25.87 -7.01
N VAL A 8 35.17 25.56 -7.88
CA VAL A 8 35.06 24.50 -8.88
C VAL A 8 34.99 23.12 -8.22
N LEU A 9 35.81 22.85 -7.19
CA LEU A 9 35.79 21.58 -6.46
C LEU A 9 34.48 21.38 -5.68
N THR A 10 33.95 22.41 -5.02
CA THR A 10 32.65 22.35 -4.34
C THR A 10 31.51 22.18 -5.36
N GLY A 11 31.56 22.87 -6.50
CA GLY A 11 30.61 22.69 -7.59
C GLY A 11 30.63 21.27 -8.18
N ALA A 12 31.82 20.70 -8.38
CA ALA A 12 31.99 19.31 -8.84
C ALA A 12 31.51 18.29 -7.80
N ALA A 13 31.73 18.53 -6.51
CA ALA A 13 31.22 17.69 -5.42
C ALA A 13 29.69 17.69 -5.36
N CYS A 14 29.04 18.85 -5.58
CA CYS A 14 27.59 18.94 -5.69
C CYS A 14 27.03 18.20 -6.92
N LEU A 15 27.77 18.17 -8.03
CA LEU A 15 27.38 17.44 -9.25
C LEU A 15 27.48 15.91 -9.11
N LEU A 16 28.27 15.40 -8.16
CA LEU A 16 28.44 13.97 -7.90
C LEU A 16 27.61 13.45 -6.71
N ALA A 17 26.80 14.29 -6.07
CA ALA A 17 26.02 13.95 -4.88
C ALA A 17 24.94 12.86 -5.10
N GLY A 18 24.61 12.54 -6.35
CA GLY A 18 23.67 11.46 -6.71
C GLY A 18 24.30 10.07 -6.90
N CYS A 19 25.62 9.93 -6.73
CA CYS A 19 26.29 8.63 -6.93
C CYS A 19 26.34 7.80 -5.64
N GLU A 20 25.87 6.56 -5.72
CA GLU A 20 26.06 5.58 -4.66
C GLU A 20 27.40 4.85 -4.84
N ARG A 21 28.14 4.65 -3.74
CA ARG A 21 29.47 4.01 -3.81
C ARG A 21 29.37 2.47 -3.82
N PRO A 22 30.21 1.78 -4.62
CA PRO A 22 30.34 0.32 -4.58
C PRO A 22 30.98 -0.17 -3.26
N PRO A 23 30.84 -1.48 -2.93
CA PRO A 23 30.09 -2.50 -3.66
C PRO A 23 28.57 -2.39 -3.44
N VAL A 24 27.82 -2.96 -4.38
CA VAL A 24 26.37 -3.20 -4.33
C VAL A 24 26.10 -4.69 -4.23
N ASP A 25 24.95 -5.06 -3.69
CA ASP A 25 24.48 -6.44 -3.65
C ASP A 25 23.61 -6.72 -4.88
N VAL A 26 23.86 -7.85 -5.53
CA VAL A 26 23.14 -8.25 -6.74
C VAL A 26 22.47 -9.59 -6.53
N VAL A 27 21.16 -9.65 -6.80
CA VAL A 27 20.36 -10.87 -6.72
C VAL A 27 19.90 -11.23 -8.12
N GLN A 28 20.42 -12.32 -8.69
CA GLN A 28 19.98 -12.83 -9.99
C GLN A 28 18.54 -13.37 -9.88
N HIS A 29 17.66 -12.92 -10.78
CA HIS A 29 16.22 -13.20 -10.75
C HIS A 29 15.69 -13.83 -12.05
N GLY A 30 16.60 -14.32 -12.91
CA GLY A 30 16.27 -15.01 -14.16
C GLY A 30 17.43 -15.85 -14.68
N TYR A 31 17.27 -16.43 -15.88
CA TYR A 31 18.32 -17.25 -16.49
C TYR A 31 19.59 -16.43 -16.80
N ARG A 32 20.76 -17.05 -16.71
CA ARG A 32 22.05 -16.37 -16.97
C ARG A 32 22.04 -15.68 -18.34
N GLY A 33 22.56 -14.44 -18.38
CA GLY A 33 22.64 -13.64 -19.61
C GLY A 33 21.35 -12.90 -20.00
N THR A 34 20.24 -13.04 -19.26
CA THR A 34 19.02 -12.27 -19.54
C THR A 34 19.02 -10.86 -18.93
N GLY A 35 19.99 -10.56 -18.05
CA GLY A 35 20.04 -9.29 -17.32
C GLY A 35 18.97 -9.13 -16.24
N MET A 36 18.18 -10.17 -15.96
CA MET A 36 17.17 -10.15 -14.90
C MET A 36 17.83 -10.27 -13.53
N GLN A 37 18.00 -9.15 -12.85
CA GLN A 37 18.62 -9.08 -11.53
C GLN A 37 18.09 -7.87 -10.75
N GLN A 38 18.08 -7.98 -9.43
CA GLN A 38 17.88 -6.85 -8.52
C GLN A 38 19.25 -6.33 -8.07
N VAL A 39 19.39 -5.02 -7.93
CA VAL A 39 20.62 -4.37 -7.47
C VAL A 39 20.26 -3.50 -6.27
N TYR A 40 20.93 -3.74 -5.15
CA TYR A 40 20.67 -3.09 -3.88
C TYR A 40 21.93 -2.45 -3.34
N ASN A 41 21.80 -1.28 -2.73
CA ASN A 41 22.88 -0.72 -1.93
C ASN A 41 22.72 -1.18 -0.48
N PRO A 42 23.71 -1.90 0.08
CA PRO A 42 23.59 -2.46 1.43
C PRO A 42 23.33 -1.39 2.49
N ARG A 43 23.83 -0.16 2.31
CA ARG A 43 23.69 0.93 3.27
C ARG A 43 22.26 1.49 3.32
N THR A 44 21.62 1.64 2.17
CA THR A 44 20.24 2.13 2.11
C THR A 44 19.26 1.03 2.50
N LEU A 45 19.60 -0.23 2.19
CA LEU A 45 18.86 -1.41 2.62
C LEU A 45 18.86 -1.56 4.15
N GLU A 46 19.99 -1.33 4.82
CA GLU A 46 20.09 -1.35 6.29
C GLU A 46 19.18 -0.30 6.93
N GLN A 47 19.21 0.94 6.44
CA GLN A 47 18.28 1.99 6.90
C GLN A 47 16.81 1.65 6.62
N GLN A 48 16.53 0.96 5.52
CA GLN A 48 15.18 0.50 5.19
C GLN A 48 14.73 -0.65 6.10
N ALA A 49 15.64 -1.54 6.48
CA ALA A 49 15.44 -2.63 7.43
C ALA A 49 14.99 -2.10 8.79
N GLU A 50 15.66 -1.08 9.32
CA GLU A 50 15.29 -0.44 10.59
C GLU A 50 13.86 0.13 10.57
N ARG A 51 13.43 0.72 9.44
CA ARG A 51 12.06 1.25 9.27
C ARG A 51 10.99 0.17 9.10
N ASN A 52 11.40 -1.08 8.88
CA ASN A 52 10.52 -2.21 8.61
C ASN A 52 10.60 -3.30 9.71
N VAL A 53 11.15 -2.96 10.88
CA VAL A 53 11.11 -3.85 12.04
C VAL A 53 9.67 -3.98 12.55
N ALA A 54 9.20 -5.22 12.70
CA ALA A 54 7.92 -5.51 13.32
C ALA A 54 8.00 -5.29 14.85
N PRO A 55 6.97 -4.68 15.48
CA PRO A 55 6.95 -4.50 16.91
C PRO A 55 6.82 -5.85 17.62
N PRO A 56 7.32 -5.96 18.86
CA PRO A 56 7.15 -7.17 19.65
C PRO A 56 5.66 -7.47 19.85
N ALA A 57 5.30 -8.75 19.75
CA ALA A 57 3.93 -9.19 19.99
C ALA A 57 3.58 -9.07 21.47
N ILE A 58 2.34 -8.69 21.75
CA ILE A 58 1.73 -8.80 23.09
C ILE A 58 0.96 -10.12 23.10
N PRO A 59 1.38 -11.12 23.88
CA PRO A 59 0.71 -12.42 23.90
C PRO A 59 -0.75 -12.27 24.30
N LEU A 60 -1.65 -12.82 23.48
CA LEU A 60 -3.06 -12.89 23.84
C LEU A 60 -3.24 -13.91 24.98
N PRO A 61 -4.05 -13.59 26.01
CA PRO A 61 -4.36 -14.54 27.06
C PRO A 61 -5.19 -15.72 26.53
N PRO A 62 -5.28 -16.83 27.30
CA PRO A 62 -6.18 -17.94 26.98
C PRO A 62 -7.61 -17.48 26.69
N ALA A 63 -8.31 -18.21 25.82
CA ALA A 63 -9.68 -17.90 25.40
C ALA A 63 -10.74 -18.30 26.44
N GLU A 64 -10.40 -18.18 27.72
CA GLU A 64 -11.22 -18.59 28.85
C GLU A 64 -12.14 -17.46 29.33
N GLY A 65 -13.21 -17.83 30.03
CA GLY A 65 -14.16 -16.89 30.61
C GLY A 65 -15.26 -16.43 29.63
N PRO A 66 -16.09 -15.46 30.06
CA PRO A 66 -17.22 -14.99 29.28
C PRO A 66 -16.78 -14.26 28.01
N LYS A 67 -17.61 -14.36 26.97
CA LYS A 67 -17.36 -13.72 25.68
C LYS A 67 -17.49 -12.21 25.78
N ALA A 68 -16.75 -11.49 24.95
CA ALA A 68 -16.78 -10.03 24.88
C ALA A 68 -18.19 -9.48 24.64
N SER A 69 -18.99 -10.17 23.82
CA SER A 69 -20.41 -9.81 23.58
C SER A 69 -21.32 -9.99 24.80
N GLN A 70 -20.92 -10.80 25.78
CA GLN A 70 -21.68 -11.03 27.02
C GLN A 70 -21.29 -10.04 28.12
N VAL A 71 -20.04 -9.57 28.11
CA VAL A 71 -19.50 -8.66 29.14
C VAL A 71 -19.62 -7.19 28.74
N TYR A 72 -19.32 -6.87 27.48
CA TYR A 72 -19.25 -5.49 27.00
C TYR A 72 -20.47 -5.12 26.17
N LYS A 73 -20.84 -3.83 26.24
CA LYS A 73 -21.88 -3.25 25.41
C LYS A 73 -21.32 -2.88 24.03
N ASN A 74 -22.13 -3.03 22.99
CA ASN A 74 -21.84 -2.59 21.61
C ASN A 74 -20.59 -3.22 20.94
N VAL A 75 -20.31 -4.51 21.23
CA VAL A 75 -19.29 -5.28 20.49
C VAL A 75 -19.92 -5.90 19.24
N GLN A 76 -19.56 -5.38 18.06
CA GLN A 76 -20.18 -5.78 16.79
C GLN A 76 -19.36 -6.81 16.01
N VAL A 77 -18.03 -6.69 16.00
CA VAL A 77 -17.12 -7.51 15.16
C VAL A 77 -16.35 -8.56 15.98
N LEU A 78 -15.84 -8.18 17.14
CA LEU A 78 -14.96 -9.01 17.98
C LEU A 78 -15.73 -9.80 19.06
N LYS A 79 -16.92 -10.30 18.72
CA LYS A 79 -17.87 -10.89 19.67
C LYS A 79 -17.33 -12.14 20.38
N ASP A 80 -16.58 -12.97 19.67
CA ASP A 80 -16.21 -14.32 20.11
C ASP A 80 -14.94 -14.39 20.98
N LEU A 81 -14.25 -13.26 21.14
CA LEU A 81 -13.11 -13.15 22.04
C LEU A 81 -13.56 -13.26 23.49
N SER A 82 -12.70 -13.76 24.38
CA SER A 82 -12.92 -13.53 25.81
C SER A 82 -12.74 -12.05 26.15
N ALA A 83 -13.30 -11.59 27.27
CA ALA A 83 -13.13 -10.22 27.72
C ALA A 83 -11.64 -9.83 27.87
N ALA A 84 -10.81 -10.73 28.39
CA ALA A 84 -9.37 -10.54 28.53
C ALA A 84 -8.67 -10.43 27.16
N GLN A 85 -9.02 -11.29 26.20
CA GLN A 85 -8.46 -11.22 24.85
C GLN A 85 -8.81 -9.91 24.14
N LEU A 86 -10.06 -9.44 24.29
CA LEU A 86 -10.46 -8.14 23.73
C LEU A 86 -9.61 -7.02 24.32
N ALA A 87 -9.47 -6.98 25.65
CA ALA A 87 -8.68 -5.96 26.34
C ALA A 87 -7.22 -5.94 25.84
N THR A 88 -6.56 -7.11 25.77
CA THR A 88 -5.18 -7.22 25.26
C THR A 88 -5.07 -6.82 23.78
N PHE A 89 -6.06 -7.16 22.96
CA PHE A 89 -6.08 -6.75 21.56
C PHE A 89 -6.21 -5.22 21.40
N MET A 90 -7.01 -4.55 22.25
CA MET A 90 -7.12 -3.08 22.24
C MET A 90 -5.78 -2.39 22.59
N VAL A 91 -4.98 -2.97 23.47
CA VAL A 91 -3.61 -2.47 23.75
C VAL A 91 -2.72 -2.59 22.52
N SER A 92 -2.78 -3.73 21.81
CA SER A 92 -2.02 -3.92 20.57
C SER A 92 -2.46 -2.94 19.48
N MET A 93 -3.76 -2.74 19.28
CA MET A 93 -4.30 -1.75 18.35
C MET A 93 -3.84 -0.33 18.68
N THR A 94 -3.87 0.05 19.97
CA THR A 94 -3.39 1.36 20.43
C THR A 94 -1.92 1.56 20.03
N ASN A 95 -1.06 0.58 20.29
CA ASN A 95 0.36 0.65 19.93
C ASN A 95 0.58 0.74 18.40
N TRP A 96 -0.28 0.10 17.61
CA TRP A 96 -0.12 0.08 16.16
C TRP A 96 -0.66 1.30 15.43
N VAL A 97 -1.69 1.93 15.99
CA VAL A 97 -2.46 2.99 15.31
C VAL A 97 -2.24 4.35 15.97
N SER A 98 -2.41 4.47 17.29
CA SER A 98 -2.43 5.77 17.97
C SER A 98 -1.68 5.72 19.30
N PRO A 99 -0.38 5.34 19.31
CA PRO A 99 0.39 5.21 20.55
C PRO A 99 0.57 6.55 21.27
N LYS A 100 0.48 7.67 20.56
CA LYS A 100 0.63 9.03 21.13
C LYS A 100 -0.66 9.51 21.79
N GLU A 101 -1.81 9.25 21.17
CA GLU A 101 -3.12 9.67 21.65
C GLU A 101 -3.75 8.66 22.63
N GLY A 102 -3.28 7.42 22.61
CA GLY A 102 -3.77 6.34 23.47
C GLY A 102 -5.20 5.91 23.16
N CYS A 103 -5.86 5.32 24.15
CA CYS A 103 -7.24 4.81 24.03
C CYS A 103 -8.25 5.90 23.63
N GLY A 104 -7.99 7.15 24.04
CA GLY A 104 -8.85 8.31 23.79
C GLY A 104 -8.95 8.69 22.31
N TYR A 105 -8.09 8.14 21.45
CA TYR A 105 -8.19 8.37 20.01
C TYR A 105 -9.48 7.79 19.41
N CYS A 106 -9.86 6.59 19.85
CA CYS A 106 -11.03 5.86 19.34
C CYS A 106 -12.18 5.80 20.35
N HIS A 107 -11.97 6.15 21.61
CA HIS A 107 -13.00 5.99 22.65
C HIS A 107 -13.25 7.27 23.45
N ASN A 108 -14.52 7.48 23.77
CA ASN A 108 -14.90 8.25 24.94
C ASN A 108 -14.51 7.46 26.19
N LEU A 109 -13.53 7.94 26.96
CA LEU A 109 -13.01 7.21 28.12
C LEU A 109 -14.02 7.06 29.26
N ASN A 110 -15.06 7.91 29.30
CA ASN A 110 -16.15 7.78 30.26
C ASN A 110 -17.19 6.74 29.84
N ASN A 111 -17.22 6.36 28.56
CA ASN A 111 -18.14 5.36 28.03
C ASN A 111 -17.54 4.66 26.79
N LEU A 112 -16.83 3.55 27.02
CA LEU A 112 -16.16 2.82 25.95
C LEU A 112 -17.12 2.23 24.89
N ALA A 113 -18.41 2.10 25.21
CA ALA A 113 -19.43 1.61 24.28
C ALA A 113 -19.95 2.69 23.32
N ASP A 114 -19.68 3.97 23.60
CA ASP A 114 -20.08 5.12 22.78
C ASP A 114 -19.42 5.11 21.41
N ASP A 115 -20.22 5.32 20.36
CA ASP A 115 -19.82 5.34 18.95
C ASP A 115 -19.82 6.76 18.35
N SER A 116 -19.94 7.80 19.17
CA SER A 116 -19.94 9.21 18.75
C SER A 116 -18.66 9.62 17.98
N LEU A 117 -17.50 9.08 18.37
CA LEU A 117 -16.23 9.35 17.69
C LEU A 117 -16.14 8.60 16.35
N TYR A 118 -15.92 9.35 15.27
CA TYR A 118 -15.77 8.77 13.92
C TYR A 118 -14.63 7.74 13.84
N THR A 119 -13.54 7.98 14.58
CA THR A 119 -12.38 7.09 14.67
C THR A 119 -12.76 5.70 15.16
N LYS A 120 -13.77 5.56 16.03
CA LYS A 120 -14.28 4.25 16.47
C LYS A 120 -15.02 3.52 15.36
N ARG A 121 -15.88 4.24 14.64
CA ARG A 121 -16.67 3.70 13.52
C ARG A 121 -15.74 3.26 12.39
N VAL A 122 -14.72 4.08 12.08
CA VAL A 122 -13.64 3.73 11.14
C VAL A 122 -12.84 2.53 11.64
N ALA A 123 -12.39 2.51 12.90
CA ALA A 123 -11.59 1.41 13.45
C ALA A 123 -12.34 0.06 13.37
N ARG A 124 -13.66 0.07 13.60
CA ARG A 124 -14.51 -1.12 13.40
C ARG A 124 -14.42 -1.64 11.96
N ARG A 125 -14.58 -0.74 10.98
CA ARG A 125 -14.49 -1.12 9.56
C ARG A 125 -13.08 -1.57 9.15
N MET A 126 -12.03 -1.00 9.77
CA MET A 126 -10.65 -1.45 9.55
C MET A 126 -10.38 -2.86 10.08
N ILE A 127 -11.01 -3.27 11.19
CA ILE A 127 -10.92 -4.65 11.69
C ILE A 127 -11.56 -5.61 10.67
N GLU A 128 -12.72 -5.26 10.13
CA GLU A 128 -13.39 -6.05 9.09
C GLU A 128 -12.55 -6.13 7.81
N MET A 129 -11.97 -5.01 7.36
CA MET A 129 -11.05 -4.97 6.22
C MET A 129 -9.82 -5.85 6.44
N THR A 130 -9.23 -5.81 7.64
CA THR A 130 -8.06 -6.62 7.98
C THR A 130 -8.40 -8.12 7.92
N ARG A 131 -9.56 -8.49 8.48
CA ARG A 131 -10.10 -9.85 8.41
C ARG A 131 -10.37 -10.29 6.98
N PHE A 132 -10.99 -9.44 6.18
CA PHE A 132 -11.24 -9.65 4.75
C PHE A 132 -9.94 -9.94 3.97
N ILE A 133 -8.91 -9.12 4.15
CA ILE A 133 -7.61 -9.33 3.50
C ILE A 133 -7.00 -10.68 3.91
N ASN A 134 -7.01 -10.99 5.21
CA ASN A 134 -6.38 -12.20 5.74
C ASN A 134 -7.12 -13.49 5.36
N ALA A 135 -8.44 -13.43 5.21
CA ALA A 135 -9.27 -14.58 4.85
C ALA A 135 -9.29 -14.80 3.33
N ASP A 136 -9.60 -13.76 2.57
CA ASP A 136 -10.03 -13.90 1.16
C ASP A 136 -8.89 -13.65 0.17
N TRP A 137 -7.82 -12.99 0.60
CA TRP A 137 -6.69 -12.61 -0.27
C TRP A 137 -5.40 -13.36 0.03
N GLN A 138 -5.48 -14.60 0.52
CA GLN A 138 -4.31 -15.47 0.73
C GLN A 138 -3.50 -15.73 -0.56
N THR A 139 -4.12 -15.60 -1.74
CA THR A 139 -3.44 -15.61 -3.04
C THR A 139 -2.41 -14.47 -3.20
N HIS A 140 -2.54 -13.41 -2.39
CA HIS A 140 -1.60 -12.31 -2.30
C HIS A 140 -0.80 -12.31 -0.98
N VAL A 141 -1.49 -12.29 0.17
CA VAL A 141 -0.84 -12.12 1.49
C VAL A 141 -0.34 -13.43 2.13
N ALA A 142 -0.67 -14.58 1.53
CA ALA A 142 -0.36 -15.91 2.04
C ALA A 142 -0.69 -16.05 3.54
N GLN A 143 0.10 -16.82 4.28
CA GLN A 143 -0.06 -16.98 5.73
C GLN A 143 0.62 -15.87 6.55
N THR A 144 1.37 -14.97 5.90
CA THR A 144 1.96 -13.80 6.56
C THR A 144 0.86 -12.84 7.00
N GLY A 145 -0.09 -12.58 6.10
CA GLY A 145 -1.23 -11.70 6.35
C GLY A 145 -0.85 -10.26 6.65
N VAL A 146 -1.82 -9.51 7.18
CA VAL A 146 -1.70 -8.09 7.54
C VAL A 146 -2.25 -7.83 8.94
N THR A 147 -1.73 -6.79 9.57
CA THR A 147 -2.22 -6.22 10.83
C THR A 147 -2.42 -4.72 10.68
N CYS A 148 -2.94 -4.05 11.71
CA CYS A 148 -3.04 -2.59 11.70
C CYS A 148 -1.67 -1.93 11.49
N TYR A 149 -0.60 -2.53 12.04
CA TYR A 149 0.75 -2.01 11.93
C TYR A 149 1.28 -2.03 10.49
N THR A 150 0.82 -2.95 9.65
CA THR A 150 1.25 -3.07 8.26
C THR A 150 1.13 -1.72 7.52
N CYS A 151 0.03 -1.01 7.75
CA CYS A 151 -0.23 0.31 7.17
C CYS A 151 0.14 1.46 8.13
N HIS A 152 -0.34 1.40 9.37
CA HIS A 152 -0.30 2.55 10.28
C HIS A 152 1.09 2.84 10.84
N ARG A 153 1.93 1.83 11.08
CA ARG A 153 3.30 1.99 11.61
C ARG A 153 3.37 2.92 12.85
N GLY A 154 2.39 2.84 13.74
CA GLY A 154 2.30 3.69 14.94
C GLY A 154 1.80 5.12 14.68
N GLN A 155 1.21 5.38 13.52
CA GLN A 155 0.61 6.66 13.14
C GLN A 155 -0.89 6.48 12.88
N ASN A 156 -1.68 7.42 13.39
CA ASN A 156 -3.14 7.34 13.25
C ASN A 156 -3.60 7.59 11.80
N ILE A 157 -2.73 8.16 10.98
CA ILE A 157 -2.87 8.30 9.54
C ILE A 157 -1.67 7.57 8.91
N PRO A 158 -1.89 6.55 8.06
CA PRO A 158 -0.79 5.92 7.34
C PRO A 158 0.00 6.93 6.48
N SER A 159 1.32 6.75 6.40
CA SER A 159 2.23 7.71 5.74
C SER A 159 2.19 7.67 4.21
N GLN A 160 1.61 6.62 3.63
CA GLN A 160 1.54 6.39 2.18
C GLN A 160 0.09 6.13 1.81
N VAL A 161 -0.68 7.21 1.70
CA VAL A 161 -2.07 7.20 1.24
C VAL A 161 -2.21 8.10 0.02
N TRP A 162 -3.31 7.96 -0.71
CA TRP A 162 -3.57 8.79 -1.88
C TRP A 162 -5.03 9.26 -1.93
N PHE A 163 -5.22 10.38 -2.64
CA PHE A 163 -6.50 10.96 -3.00
C PHE A 163 -6.55 11.14 -4.51
N THR A 164 -7.74 11.17 -5.10
CA THR A 164 -7.87 11.48 -6.53
C THR A 164 -7.34 12.89 -6.77
N LYS A 165 -6.36 13.01 -7.66
CA LYS A 165 -5.74 14.30 -7.95
C LYS A 165 -6.68 15.11 -8.85
N LYS A 166 -6.91 16.36 -8.48
CA LYS A 166 -7.66 17.30 -9.32
C LYS A 166 -6.84 17.62 -10.57
N ASP A 167 -7.49 17.61 -11.72
CA ASP A 167 -6.86 18.08 -12.96
C ASP A 167 -6.44 19.55 -12.82
N GLN A 168 -5.25 19.89 -13.31
CA GLN A 168 -4.76 21.28 -13.20
C GLN A 168 -5.69 22.22 -13.98
N PRO A 169 -6.21 23.29 -13.36
CA PRO A 169 -7.14 24.19 -14.02
C PRO A 169 -6.37 25.15 -14.94
N TYR A 170 -5.93 24.68 -16.11
CA TYR A 170 -5.33 25.53 -17.14
C TYR A 170 -6.19 25.66 -18.40
N GLY A 171 -7.51 25.53 -18.25
CA GLY A 171 -8.48 25.72 -19.34
C GLY A 171 -8.62 27.16 -19.88
N SER A 172 -7.80 28.12 -19.47
CA SER A 172 -7.96 29.54 -19.84
C SER A 172 -6.71 30.24 -20.36
N ASN A 173 -5.56 29.56 -20.42
CA ASN A 173 -4.35 30.10 -21.05
C ASN A 173 -4.12 29.33 -22.35
N PHE A 174 -3.73 30.01 -23.44
CA PHE A 174 -3.35 29.41 -24.74
C PHE A 174 -2.17 28.39 -24.66
N LEU A 175 -1.76 27.99 -23.46
CA LEU A 175 -0.68 27.06 -23.14
C LEU A 175 -1.15 25.59 -23.10
N GLY A 176 -2.45 25.32 -23.25
CA GLY A 176 -3.01 23.97 -23.22
C GLY A 176 -3.06 23.37 -21.80
N ASP A 177 -3.62 22.16 -21.72
CA ASP A 177 -3.71 21.37 -20.48
C ASP A 177 -2.60 20.31 -20.44
N LYS A 178 -2.10 20.00 -19.24
CA LYS A 178 -1.11 18.95 -19.00
C LYS A 178 -1.71 17.53 -19.08
N SER A 179 -3.03 17.41 -19.03
CA SER A 179 -3.77 16.16 -19.18
C SER A 179 -3.31 15.08 -18.19
N GLY A 180 -3.10 15.47 -16.94
CA GLY A 180 -2.74 14.53 -15.88
C GLY A 180 -1.30 14.03 -15.89
N GLN A 181 -0.39 14.63 -16.67
CA GLN A 181 1.03 14.23 -16.79
C GLN A 181 1.99 15.43 -16.89
N ASN A 182 3.22 15.22 -17.37
CA ASN A 182 4.21 16.30 -17.64
C ASN A 182 4.59 17.14 -16.41
N THR A 183 4.55 16.54 -15.22
CA THR A 183 4.99 17.16 -13.96
C THR A 183 5.74 16.09 -13.17
N PRO A 184 6.94 16.37 -12.60
CA PRO A 184 7.66 15.41 -11.78
C PRO A 184 6.83 15.08 -10.54
N ASP A 185 6.49 13.81 -10.36
CA ASP A 185 5.60 13.39 -9.27
C ASP A 185 6.16 12.17 -8.53
N PRO A 186 6.21 12.18 -7.18
CA PRO A 186 6.75 11.08 -6.40
C PRO A 186 5.98 9.77 -6.54
N ASP A 187 4.69 9.80 -6.93
CA ASP A 187 3.87 8.60 -7.09
C ASP A 187 4.29 7.76 -8.30
N VAL A 188 4.94 8.38 -9.28
CA VAL A 188 5.51 7.75 -10.48
C VAL A 188 7.02 7.95 -10.53
N ASN A 189 7.67 7.85 -9.37
CA ASN A 189 9.12 7.90 -9.20
C ASN A 189 9.78 9.12 -9.88
N TRP A 190 9.20 10.31 -9.70
CA TRP A 190 9.69 11.59 -10.21
C TRP A 190 9.78 11.68 -11.75
N SER A 191 9.14 10.75 -12.46
CA SER A 191 9.01 10.79 -13.90
C SER A 191 7.93 11.80 -14.34
N SER A 192 7.82 12.02 -15.65
CA SER A 192 6.78 12.87 -16.26
C SER A 192 5.55 12.09 -16.74
N LEU A 193 5.43 10.82 -16.35
CA LEU A 193 4.28 9.96 -16.66
C LEU A 193 2.99 10.47 -16.01
N PRO A 194 1.81 9.93 -16.37
CA PRO A 194 0.57 10.25 -15.69
C PRO A 194 0.65 10.07 -14.18
N TYR A 195 0.40 11.15 -13.44
CA TYR A 195 0.72 11.25 -12.02
C TYR A 195 -0.36 10.70 -11.07
N ASP A 196 -1.53 10.30 -11.58
CA ASP A 196 -2.58 9.59 -10.83
C ASP A 196 -2.93 8.25 -11.48
N PRO A 197 -2.01 7.28 -11.53
CA PRO A 197 -2.33 5.94 -12.04
C PRO A 197 -3.28 5.18 -11.09
N PHE A 198 -3.62 5.72 -9.92
CA PHE A 198 -4.39 5.02 -8.91
C PHE A 198 -5.89 5.09 -9.18
N THR A 199 -6.41 6.25 -9.54
CA THR A 199 -7.83 6.40 -9.88
C THR A 199 -8.28 5.41 -10.97
N PRO A 200 -7.65 5.31 -12.15
CA PRO A 200 -8.08 4.37 -13.18
C PRO A 200 -7.80 2.89 -12.86
N PHE A 201 -6.75 2.57 -12.10
CA PHE A 201 -6.29 1.18 -11.97
C PHE A 201 -6.39 0.56 -10.58
N LEU A 202 -6.42 1.34 -9.50
CA LEU A 202 -6.49 0.85 -8.11
C LEU A 202 -7.80 1.22 -7.41
N LEU A 203 -8.59 2.11 -8.00
CA LEU A 203 -9.96 2.42 -7.60
C LEU A 203 -10.95 1.90 -8.65
N ASN A 204 -10.77 2.31 -9.90
CA ASN A 204 -11.52 1.78 -11.03
C ASN A 204 -10.88 0.50 -11.59
N ASP A 205 -11.58 -0.17 -12.51
CA ASP A 205 -11.10 -1.38 -13.19
C ASP A 205 -10.78 -1.12 -14.67
N GLN A 206 -9.99 -0.09 -14.96
CA GLN A 206 -9.56 0.15 -16.34
C GLN A 206 -8.55 -0.91 -16.80
N PRO A 207 -8.57 -1.31 -18.09
CA PRO A 207 -7.60 -2.27 -18.62
C PRO A 207 -6.15 -1.78 -18.54
N ILE A 208 -5.27 -2.60 -17.95
CA ILE A 208 -3.81 -2.34 -17.86
C ILE A 208 -3.07 -2.91 -19.10
N ARG A 209 -3.66 -3.86 -19.83
CA ARG A 209 -2.99 -4.53 -20.96
C ARG A 209 -3.03 -3.64 -22.21
N VAL A 210 -1.85 -3.34 -22.77
CA VAL A 210 -1.71 -2.61 -24.03
C VAL A 210 -1.08 -3.42 -25.18
N GLY A 211 -0.36 -4.50 -24.84
CA GLY A 211 0.32 -5.37 -25.81
C GLY A 211 -0.65 -6.18 -26.67
N ALA A 212 -0.36 -6.29 -27.97
CA ALA A 212 -1.13 -7.12 -28.90
C ALA A 212 -0.83 -8.61 -28.66
N THR A 213 -1.80 -9.47 -28.99
CA THR A 213 -1.66 -10.94 -28.93
C THR A 213 -1.24 -11.56 -30.26
N THR A 214 -1.14 -10.75 -31.32
CA THR A 214 -0.76 -11.14 -32.68
C THR A 214 0.42 -10.31 -33.16
N ALA A 215 1.22 -10.86 -34.07
CA ALA A 215 2.39 -10.17 -34.61
C ALA A 215 2.01 -9.04 -35.60
N LEU A 216 0.96 -9.26 -36.40
CA LEU A 216 0.44 -8.27 -37.36
C LEU A 216 -0.60 -7.37 -36.69
N PRO A 217 -0.75 -6.10 -37.12
CA PRO A 217 -1.64 -5.12 -36.50
C PRO A 217 -3.12 -5.46 -36.72
N THR A 218 -3.61 -6.42 -35.95
CA THR A 218 -4.94 -7.02 -36.08
C THR A 218 -5.65 -6.92 -34.73
N GLY A 219 -6.78 -6.21 -34.71
CA GLY A 219 -7.65 -6.10 -33.53
C GLY A 219 -7.19 -5.18 -32.40
N ASN A 220 -5.88 -4.96 -32.17
CA ASN A 220 -5.43 -4.05 -31.12
C ASN A 220 -5.77 -2.58 -31.48
N ARG A 221 -6.36 -1.86 -30.52
CA ARG A 221 -6.75 -0.44 -30.62
C ARG A 221 -6.19 0.40 -29.47
N GLN A 222 -5.33 -0.19 -28.65
CA GLN A 222 -4.69 0.51 -27.54
C GLN A 222 -3.75 1.59 -28.07
N SER A 223 -3.71 2.72 -27.38
CA SER A 223 -2.92 3.90 -27.73
C SER A 223 -1.61 3.96 -26.95
N ILE A 224 -0.66 4.76 -27.46
CA ILE A 224 0.58 5.05 -26.73
C ILE A 224 0.28 5.76 -25.40
N LYS A 225 -0.74 6.63 -25.35
CA LYS A 225 -1.19 7.26 -24.10
C LYS A 225 -1.56 6.20 -23.06
N GLN A 226 -2.35 5.19 -23.41
CA GLN A 226 -2.69 4.10 -22.50
C GLN A 226 -1.46 3.30 -22.04
N ALA A 227 -0.44 3.18 -22.90
CA ALA A 227 0.83 2.58 -22.52
C ALA A 227 1.59 3.42 -21.49
N GLU A 228 1.59 4.76 -21.60
CA GLU A 228 2.17 5.67 -20.60
C GLU A 228 1.47 5.57 -19.24
N TRP A 229 0.13 5.50 -19.23
CA TRP A 229 -0.64 5.29 -17.99
C TRP A 229 -0.29 3.95 -17.32
N THR A 230 -0.23 2.88 -18.12
CA THR A 230 0.20 1.55 -17.64
C THR A 230 1.63 1.62 -17.09
N TYR A 231 2.53 2.33 -17.76
CA TYR A 231 3.91 2.47 -17.32
C TYR A 231 4.03 3.28 -16.02
N GLY A 232 3.21 4.32 -15.84
CA GLY A 232 3.10 5.06 -14.59
C GLY A 232 2.72 4.15 -13.42
N LEU A 233 1.71 3.30 -13.59
CA LEU A 233 1.33 2.30 -12.58
C LEU A 233 2.47 1.32 -12.28
N MET A 234 3.13 0.77 -13.31
CA MET A 234 4.23 -0.19 -13.11
C MET A 234 5.44 0.46 -12.40
N THR A 235 5.67 1.74 -12.66
CA THR A 235 6.71 2.54 -11.97
C THR A 235 6.38 2.69 -10.49
N HIS A 236 5.14 3.06 -10.17
CA HIS A 236 4.67 3.12 -8.79
C HIS A 236 4.84 1.77 -8.07
N MET A 237 4.43 0.67 -8.70
CA MET A 237 4.54 -0.67 -8.12
C MET A 237 6.00 -1.04 -7.84
N SER A 238 6.91 -0.73 -8.77
CA SER A 238 8.34 -0.99 -8.62
C SER A 238 8.93 -0.24 -7.42
N GLN A 239 8.64 1.06 -7.31
CA GLN A 239 9.07 1.90 -6.19
C GLN A 239 8.47 1.44 -4.86
N SER A 240 7.17 1.13 -4.85
CA SER A 240 6.45 0.70 -3.64
C SER A 240 7.00 -0.58 -3.05
N LEU A 241 7.51 -1.48 -3.89
CA LEU A 241 8.11 -2.76 -3.48
C LEU A 241 9.63 -2.70 -3.34
N GLY A 242 10.29 -1.60 -3.74
CA GLY A 242 11.75 -1.49 -3.78
C GLY A 242 12.39 -2.52 -4.70
N VAL A 243 11.83 -2.69 -5.89
CA VAL A 243 12.31 -3.64 -6.90
C VAL A 243 12.34 -2.96 -8.26
N ASN A 244 12.95 -3.61 -9.26
CA ASN A 244 12.85 -3.18 -10.65
C ASN A 244 11.84 -4.04 -11.43
N CYS A 245 11.63 -3.71 -12.71
CA CYS A 245 10.70 -4.41 -13.59
C CYS A 245 10.99 -5.92 -13.70
N THR A 246 12.26 -6.31 -13.58
CA THR A 246 12.69 -7.70 -13.75
C THR A 246 12.26 -8.62 -12.61
N TYR A 247 11.78 -8.04 -11.51
CA TYR A 247 11.18 -8.78 -10.40
C TYR A 247 9.90 -9.52 -10.82
N CYS A 248 9.16 -8.98 -11.80
CA CYS A 248 7.92 -9.55 -12.33
C CYS A 248 7.97 -9.88 -13.82
N HIS A 249 8.95 -9.37 -14.57
CA HIS A 249 8.97 -9.47 -16.03
C HIS A 249 10.34 -9.84 -16.60
N ASN A 250 10.34 -10.59 -17.69
CA ASN A 250 11.38 -10.55 -18.70
C ASN A 250 10.99 -9.45 -19.68
N THR A 251 11.72 -8.35 -19.66
CA THR A 251 11.35 -7.12 -20.37
C THR A 251 11.43 -7.25 -21.89
N ARG A 252 11.99 -8.34 -22.44
CA ARG A 252 11.87 -8.68 -23.86
C ARG A 252 10.41 -8.87 -24.29
N SER A 253 9.53 -9.23 -23.35
CA SER A 253 8.09 -9.34 -23.57
C SER A 253 7.31 -9.18 -22.26
N PHE A 254 6.80 -7.97 -22.02
CA PHE A 254 5.96 -7.69 -20.85
C PHE A 254 4.60 -8.40 -20.90
N GLN A 255 4.07 -8.75 -22.08
CA GLN A 255 2.75 -9.37 -22.22
C GLN A 255 2.75 -10.89 -21.98
N GLU A 256 3.89 -11.56 -22.22
CA GLU A 256 4.02 -13.00 -22.05
C GLU A 256 3.88 -13.40 -20.58
N TRP A 257 3.16 -14.46 -20.26
CA TRP A 257 3.09 -14.97 -18.88
C TRP A 257 4.07 -16.12 -18.65
N LYS A 258 4.29 -16.94 -19.68
CA LYS A 258 5.15 -18.12 -19.60
C LYS A 258 6.62 -17.72 -19.48
N GLY A 259 7.29 -18.28 -18.47
CA GLY A 259 8.71 -18.03 -18.23
C GLY A 259 9.01 -16.69 -17.55
N ASN A 260 7.99 -15.94 -17.15
CA ASN A 260 8.14 -14.77 -16.29
C ASN A 260 8.11 -15.15 -14.80
N PRO A 261 8.73 -14.34 -13.91
CA PRO A 261 8.73 -14.60 -12.47
C PRO A 261 7.31 -14.75 -11.88
N THR A 262 7.17 -15.66 -10.92
CA THR A 262 5.87 -15.98 -10.28
C THR A 262 5.29 -14.79 -9.50
N GLN A 263 6.13 -13.85 -9.09
CA GLN A 263 5.75 -12.60 -8.43
C GLN A 263 4.72 -11.80 -9.23
N ARG A 264 4.70 -11.94 -10.57
CA ARG A 264 3.68 -11.32 -11.41
C ARG A 264 2.27 -11.81 -11.10
N VAL A 265 2.11 -13.09 -10.75
CA VAL A 265 0.81 -13.67 -10.37
C VAL A 265 0.36 -13.10 -9.02
N THR A 266 1.26 -13.03 -8.03
CA THR A 266 1.00 -12.40 -6.73
C THR A 266 0.63 -10.93 -6.88
N ALA A 267 1.33 -10.19 -7.74
CA ALA A 267 1.04 -8.78 -8.04
C ALA A 267 -0.31 -8.62 -8.76
N TRP A 268 -0.67 -9.55 -9.66
CA TRP A 268 -1.97 -9.56 -10.32
C TRP A 268 -3.11 -9.66 -9.31
N HIS A 269 -3.02 -10.55 -8.32
CA HIS A 269 -3.99 -10.62 -7.21
C HIS A 269 -3.96 -9.37 -6.34
N GLY A 270 -2.77 -8.83 -6.05
CA GLY A 270 -2.60 -7.60 -5.27
C GLY A 270 -3.35 -6.39 -5.85
N ILE A 271 -3.34 -6.21 -7.18
CA ILE A 271 -4.11 -5.14 -7.84
C ILE A 271 -5.62 -5.26 -7.54
N ARG A 272 -6.17 -6.48 -7.57
CA ARG A 272 -7.61 -6.69 -7.30
C ARG A 272 -7.92 -6.52 -5.82
N MET A 273 -7.04 -7.01 -4.95
CA MET A 273 -7.17 -6.80 -3.51
C MET A 273 -7.26 -5.32 -3.17
N VAL A 274 -6.34 -4.50 -3.71
CA VAL A 274 -6.33 -3.05 -3.45
C VAL A 274 -7.60 -2.38 -3.96
N ARG A 275 -8.12 -2.80 -5.13
CA ARG A 275 -9.41 -2.32 -5.64
C ARG A 275 -10.55 -2.64 -4.68
N SER A 276 -10.69 -3.89 -4.26
CA SER A 276 -11.72 -4.29 -3.29
C SER A 276 -11.58 -3.54 -1.97
N VAL A 277 -10.35 -3.35 -1.47
CA VAL A 277 -10.12 -2.53 -0.28
C VAL A 277 -10.60 -1.09 -0.46
N ASN A 278 -10.26 -0.45 -1.59
CA ASN A 278 -10.66 0.93 -1.83
C ASN A 278 -12.17 1.07 -2.04
N VAL A 279 -12.78 0.19 -2.82
CA VAL A 279 -14.20 0.25 -3.18
C VAL A 279 -15.10 -0.21 -2.04
N ASP A 280 -14.79 -1.34 -1.41
CA ASP A 280 -15.68 -2.00 -0.46
C ASP A 280 -15.44 -1.54 0.99
N HIS A 281 -14.26 -1.01 1.31
CA HIS A 281 -13.91 -0.62 2.68
C HIS A 281 -13.62 0.87 2.86
N MET A 282 -12.88 1.51 1.97
CA MET A 282 -12.53 2.93 2.12
C MET A 282 -13.64 3.86 1.65
N ASN A 283 -14.10 3.75 0.41
CA ASN A 283 -15.11 4.65 -0.16
C ASN A 283 -16.39 4.79 0.67
N PRO A 284 -16.98 3.71 1.24
CA PRO A 284 -18.20 3.82 2.03
C PRO A 284 -18.02 4.62 3.33
N LEU A 285 -16.78 4.82 3.78
CA LEU A 285 -16.47 5.61 4.97
C LEU A 285 -16.37 7.11 4.67
N THR A 286 -16.51 7.56 3.41
CA THR A 286 -16.29 8.96 3.04
C THR A 286 -17.07 9.94 3.91
N ASP A 287 -18.33 9.65 4.22
CA ASP A 287 -19.16 10.54 5.05
C ASP A 287 -18.84 10.49 6.55
N GLU A 288 -18.16 9.44 6.99
CA GLU A 288 -17.70 9.31 8.38
C GLU A 288 -16.48 10.18 8.65
N PHE A 289 -15.66 10.45 7.64
CA PHE A 289 -14.46 11.25 7.78
C PHE A 289 -14.79 12.76 7.85
N PRO A 290 -14.18 13.51 8.78
CA PRO A 290 -14.33 14.97 8.80
C PRO A 290 -13.62 15.61 7.59
N ALA A 291 -13.99 16.84 7.24
CA ALA A 291 -13.49 17.53 6.04
C ALA A 291 -11.96 17.60 5.94
N HIS A 292 -11.25 17.76 7.08
CA HIS A 292 -9.78 17.79 7.11
C HIS A 292 -9.10 16.43 6.85
N ARG A 293 -9.88 15.37 6.60
CA ARG A 293 -9.42 14.01 6.23
C ARG A 293 -9.78 13.63 4.80
N LYS A 294 -10.31 14.58 4.02
CA LYS A 294 -10.72 14.39 2.63
C LYS A 294 -9.75 15.11 1.69
N GLY A 295 -9.61 14.59 0.48
CA GLY A 295 -8.88 15.24 -0.60
C GLY A 295 -9.62 16.46 -1.13
N GLU A 296 -9.00 17.16 -2.09
CA GLU A 296 -9.59 18.36 -2.70
C GLU A 296 -10.94 18.10 -3.40
N LEU A 297 -11.16 16.85 -3.83
CA LEU A 297 -12.41 16.42 -4.47
C LEU A 297 -13.42 15.83 -3.48
N GLY A 298 -13.13 15.90 -2.17
CA GLY A 298 -13.99 15.37 -1.11
C GLY A 298 -13.91 13.86 -0.91
N ASP A 299 -13.01 13.17 -1.61
CA ASP A 299 -12.78 11.75 -1.47
C ASP A 299 -11.94 11.42 -0.22
N VAL A 300 -12.16 10.25 0.37
CA VAL A 300 -11.35 9.75 1.48
C VAL A 300 -9.98 9.24 0.98
N ALA A 301 -9.00 9.28 1.88
CA ALA A 301 -7.71 8.65 1.69
C ALA A 301 -7.88 7.16 1.35
N LYS A 302 -7.15 6.69 0.33
CA LYS A 302 -7.21 5.31 -0.17
C LYS A 302 -5.87 4.60 -0.04
N VAL A 303 -5.92 3.29 -0.24
CA VAL A 303 -4.78 2.37 -0.15
C VAL A 303 -4.14 2.20 -1.53
N ASN A 304 -2.81 2.15 -1.56
CA ASN A 304 -2.01 1.75 -2.71
C ASN A 304 -0.96 0.71 -2.29
N CYS A 305 -0.05 0.34 -3.20
CA CYS A 305 1.01 -0.64 -2.90
C CYS A 305 1.94 -0.13 -1.78
N GLY A 306 2.29 1.15 -1.83
CA GLY A 306 3.17 1.83 -0.88
C GLY A 306 2.60 1.88 0.54
N THR A 307 1.28 1.92 0.72
CA THR A 307 0.61 1.90 2.04
C THR A 307 1.11 0.76 2.93
N CYS A 308 1.24 -0.44 2.35
CA CYS A 308 1.69 -1.63 3.08
C CYS A 308 3.19 -1.89 2.90
N HIS A 309 3.67 -1.89 1.65
CA HIS A 309 5.01 -2.36 1.30
C HIS A 309 6.11 -1.41 1.72
N GLN A 310 5.88 -0.09 1.64
CA GLN A 310 6.80 0.97 2.10
C GLN A 310 8.26 0.76 1.61
N GLY A 311 8.39 0.40 0.33
CA GLY A 311 9.66 0.15 -0.35
C GLY A 311 10.24 -1.25 -0.15
N ALA A 312 9.59 -2.15 0.59
CA ALA A 312 10.05 -3.51 0.79
C ALA A 312 9.23 -4.51 -0.05
N TYR A 313 9.91 -5.52 -0.61
CA TYR A 313 9.28 -6.53 -1.49
C TYR A 313 8.18 -7.35 -0.79
N LYS A 314 8.22 -7.38 0.55
CA LYS A 314 7.13 -7.79 1.45
C LYS A 314 7.02 -6.76 2.58
N PRO A 315 5.82 -6.39 3.04
CA PRO A 315 5.67 -5.53 4.21
C PRO A 315 6.45 -6.07 5.41
N LEU A 316 7.21 -5.22 6.09
CA LEU A 316 8.05 -5.61 7.24
C LEU A 316 9.01 -6.78 6.92
N TYR A 317 9.48 -6.87 5.67
CA TYR A 317 10.26 -7.98 5.13
C TYR A 317 9.63 -9.37 5.35
N GLY A 318 8.30 -9.44 5.48
CA GLY A 318 7.54 -10.68 5.65
C GLY A 318 7.42 -11.16 7.11
N ALA A 319 7.65 -10.30 8.10
CA ALA A 319 7.45 -10.62 9.51
C ALA A 319 6.01 -11.13 9.76
N PRO A 320 5.81 -12.37 10.27
CA PRO A 320 4.51 -13.01 10.33
C PRO A 320 3.69 -12.60 11.56
N MET A 321 3.39 -11.30 11.72
CA MET A 321 2.69 -10.77 12.89
C MET A 321 1.32 -11.42 13.12
N LEU A 322 0.60 -11.77 12.05
CA LEU A 322 -0.75 -12.34 12.13
C LEU A 322 -0.81 -13.64 12.96
N LYS A 323 0.28 -14.40 13.05
CA LYS A 323 0.31 -15.66 13.81
C LYS A 323 0.00 -15.44 15.30
N ASP A 324 0.41 -14.29 15.85
CA ASP A 324 0.25 -13.94 17.26
C ASP A 324 -1.13 -13.29 17.55
N TYR A 325 -1.86 -12.94 16.48
CA TYR A 325 -3.17 -12.27 16.54
C TYR A 325 -4.22 -13.01 15.71
N PRO A 326 -4.59 -14.26 16.06
CA PRO A 326 -5.60 -15.04 15.35
C PRO A 326 -6.97 -14.35 15.28
N VAL A 327 -7.24 -13.39 16.17
CA VAL A 327 -8.41 -12.50 16.12
C VAL A 327 -8.59 -11.79 14.77
N LEU A 328 -7.50 -11.55 14.04
CA LEU A 328 -7.50 -10.90 12.71
C LEU A 328 -7.65 -11.88 11.54
N LYS A 329 -7.77 -13.19 11.78
CA LYS A 329 -8.01 -14.22 10.75
C LYS A 329 -9.50 -14.53 10.51
N GLY A 330 -10.39 -14.06 11.39
CA GLY A 330 -11.80 -14.44 11.37
C GLY A 330 -12.53 -13.97 10.11
N THR A 331 -13.58 -14.68 9.72
CA THR A 331 -14.43 -14.33 8.57
C THR A 331 -15.04 -12.93 8.77
N PRO A 332 -15.08 -12.06 7.74
CA PRO A 332 -15.88 -10.84 7.78
C PRO A 332 -17.33 -11.21 8.17
N SER A 333 -17.94 -10.44 9.05
CA SER A 333 -19.36 -10.64 9.35
C SER A 333 -20.18 -10.40 8.09
N GLY A 334 -20.71 -11.48 7.50
CA GLY A 334 -21.91 -11.58 6.64
C GLY A 334 -21.98 -10.80 5.33
N ASP A 335 -21.63 -9.52 5.34
CA ASP A 335 -22.14 -8.54 4.36
C ASP A 335 -21.08 -8.05 3.37
N ALA A 336 -19.80 -8.33 3.62
CA ALA A 336 -18.71 -8.05 2.68
C ALA A 336 -18.41 -9.27 1.79
N LYS A 337 -19.44 -9.82 1.13
CA LYS A 337 -19.19 -10.73 0.00
C LYS A 337 -18.87 -9.87 -1.21
N VAL A 338 -17.61 -9.91 -1.63
CA VAL A 338 -17.13 -9.33 -2.88
C VAL A 338 -18.04 -9.78 -4.01
N ALA A 339 -18.55 -8.82 -4.77
CA ALA A 339 -19.17 -9.10 -6.06
C ALA A 339 -18.10 -9.73 -6.96
N SER A 340 -18.19 -11.05 -7.14
CA SER A 340 -17.45 -11.77 -8.17
C SER A 340 -17.91 -11.28 -9.54
N LYS A 341 -17.08 -10.51 -10.24
CA LYS A 341 -17.07 -10.44 -11.71
C LYS A 341 -15.65 -10.28 -12.23
#